data_AF-A0A6B7KAX7-F1
#
_entry.id   AF-A0A6B7KAX7-F1
#
_cell.length_a   1.000
_cell.length_b   1.000
_cell.length_c   1.000
_cell.angle_alpha   90.00
_cell.angle_beta   90.00
_cell.angle_gamma   90.00
#
_symmetry.space_group_name_H-M   'P 1'
#
loop_
_entity.id
_entity.type
_entity.pdbx_description
1 polymer ?
#
loop_
_entity_poly.entity_id
_entity_poly.type
_entity_poly.pdbx_seq_one_letter_code
_entity_poly.pdbx_strand_id
1 'polypeptide(L)' 'RPGVYYGQCSEICGANHSFMPIVVESVPTNYFIKWINNMINS' A
#
# COMPACT_ATOMS: atom_id res chain seq x y z
N ARG A 1 -7.43 -12.33 -2.19
CA ARG A 1 -6.43 -13.15 -2.93
C ARG A 1 -5.10 -12.44 -2.78
N PRO A 2 -3.98 -13.15 -2.60
CA PRO A 2 -2.69 -12.50 -2.65
C PRO A 2 -2.48 -11.79 -3.99
N GLY A 3 -1.86 -10.61 -3.97
CA GLY A 3 -1.63 -9.83 -5.19
C GLY A 3 -1.35 -8.37 -4.91
N VAL A 4 -0.93 -7.66 -5.96
CA VAL A 4 -0.68 -6.21 -5.94
C VAL A 4 -1.81 -5.51 -6.66
N TYR A 5 -2.39 -4.51 -5.99
CA TYR A 5 -3.52 -3.72 -6.47
C TYR A 5 -3.10 -2.26 -6.59
N TYR A 6 -3.58 -1.61 -7.64
CA TYR A 6 -3.28 -0.21 -7.95
C TYR A 6 -4.54 0.63 -7.88
N GLY A 7 -4.41 1.80 -7.26
CA GLY A 7 -5.43 2.84 -7.21
C GLY A 7 -4.84 4.19 -7.59
N GLN A 8 -5.71 5.18 -7.74
CA GLN A 8 -5.36 6.56 -8.00
C GLN A 8 -6.10 7.45 -7.00
N CYS A 9 -5.57 8.65 -6.76
CA CYS A 9 -6.29 9.67 -6.02
C CYS A 9 -7.59 10.02 -6.77
N SER A 10 -8.72 10.11 -6.04
CA SER A 10 -10.04 10.31 -6.65
C SER A 10 -10.47 11.79 -6.77
N GLU A 11 -9.64 12.71 -6.28
CA GLU A 11 -9.95 14.14 -6.26
C GLU A 11 -8.74 14.95 -6.71
N ILE A 12 -8.94 15.91 -7.61
CA ILE A 12 -7.87 16.78 -8.10
C ILE A 12 -7.31 17.58 -6.92
N CYS A 13 -6.07 17.29 -6.54
CA CYS A 13 -5.41 17.87 -5.36
C CYS A 13 -4.18 18.73 -5.70
N GLY A 14 -3.89 18.99 -6.98
CA GLY A 14 -2.78 19.83 -7.44
C GLY A 14 -2.11 19.32 -8.72
N ALA A 15 -1.04 20.00 -9.15
CA ALA A 15 -0.35 19.70 -10.41
C ALA A 15 0.22 18.27 -10.49
N ASN A 16 0.55 17.65 -9.35
CA ASN A 16 1.09 16.29 -9.29
C ASN A 16 0.03 15.21 -9.08
N HIS A 17 -1.27 15.55 -9.18
CA HIS A 17 -2.38 14.63 -8.89
C HIS A 17 -2.30 13.31 -9.66
N SER A 18 -1.90 13.33 -10.94
CA SER A 18 -1.75 12.12 -11.76
C SER A 18 -0.51 11.28 -11.45
N PHE A 19 0.44 11.82 -10.68
CA PHE A 19 1.70 11.16 -10.32
C PHE A 19 1.69 10.61 -8.90
N MET A 20 0.51 10.38 -8.32
CA MET A 20 0.31 9.87 -6.97
C MET A 20 -0.44 8.53 -6.99
N PRO A 21 0.18 7.43 -7.47
CA PRO A 21 -0.45 6.12 -7.43
C PRO A 21 -0.54 5.58 -6.00
N ILE A 22 -1.63 4.87 -5.69
CA ILE A 22 -1.79 4.11 -4.45
C ILE A 22 -1.52 2.65 -4.78
N VAL A 23 -0.66 1.99 -3.99
CA VAL A 23 -0.34 0.57 -4.15
C VAL A 23 -0.73 -0.18 -2.89
N VAL A 24 -1.50 -1.25 -3.04
CA VAL A 24 -1.88 -2.15 -1.94
C VAL A 24 -1.41 -3.55 -2.27
N GLU A 25 -0.56 -4.10 -1.42
CA GLU A 25 -0.16 -5.51 -1.49
C GLU A 25 -1.02 -6.34 -0.53
N SER A 26 -1.81 -7.26 -1.07
CA SER A 26 -2.49 -8.27 -0.27
C SER A 26 -1.55 -9.45 -0.06
N VAL A 27 -1.18 -9.68 1.19
CA VAL A 27 -0.35 -10.81 1.62
C VAL A 27 -1.13 -11.71 2.59
N PRO A 28 -0.75 -12.98 2.75
CA PRO A 28 -1.33 -13.82 3.81
C PRO A 28 -1.02 -13.25 5.21
N THR A 29 -1.92 -13.50 6.17
CA THR A 29 -1.90 -12.87 7.50
C THR A 29 -0.58 -13.10 8.27
N ASN A 30 0.04 -14.26 8.12
CA ASN A 30 1.33 -14.56 8.77
C ASN A 30 2.47 -13.63 8.30
N TYR A 31 2.50 -13.28 7.01
CA TYR A 31 3.47 -12.33 6.46
C TYR A 31 3.22 -10.92 6.98
N PHE A 32 1.95 -10.50 7.03
CA PHE A 32 1.56 -9.20 7.59
C PHE A 32 2.01 -9.06 9.06
N ILE A 33 1.73 -10.05 9.91
CA ILE A 33 2.13 -10.04 11.33
C ILE A 33 3.66 -9.99 11.46
N LYS A 34 4.39 -10.77 10.66
CA LYS A 34 5.86 -10.75 10.65
C LYS A 34 6.40 -9.37 10.28
N TRP A 35 5.83 -8.72 9.26
CA TRP A 35 6.23 -7.39 8.84
C TRP A 35 5.99 -6.34 9.93
N ILE A 36 4.81 -6.36 10.57
CA ILE A 36 4.50 -5.48 11.71
C ILE A 36 5.51 -5.66 12.84
N ASN A 37 5.81 -6.90 13.22
CA ASN A 37 6.78 -7.17 14.28
C ASN A 37 8.18 -6.66 13.92
N ASN A 38 8.60 -6.80 12.66
CA ASN A 38 9.88 -6.25 12.21
C ASN A 38 9.90 -4.71 12.29
N MET A 39 8.80 -4.04 11.94
CA MET A 39 8.68 -2.56 12.02
C MET A 39 8.66 -2.03 13.45
N ILE A 40 8.13 -2.81 14.41
CA ILE A 40 8.08 -2.41 15.82
C ILE A 40 9.44 -2.58 16.48
N ASN A 41 10.21 -3.59 16.07
CA ASN A 41 11.53 -3.91 16.65
C ASN A 41 12.69 -3.18 15.96
N SER A 42 12.41 -2.29 15.00
CA SER A 42 13.38 -1.48 14.27
C SER A 42 13.48 -0.05 14.79
#